data_AF-A0A7C0ZTU3-F1
#
_entry.id   AF-A0A7C0ZTU3-F1
#
_cell.length_a   1.000
_cell.length_b   1.000
_cell.length_c   1.000
_cell.angle_alpha   90.00
_cell.angle_beta   90.00
_cell.angle_gamma   90.00
#
_symmetry.space_group_name_H-M   'P 1'
#
loop_
_entity.id
_entity.type
_entity.pdbx_description
1 polymer ?
#
loop_
_entity_poly.entity_id
_entity_poly.type
_entity_poly.pdbx_seq_one_letter_code
_entity_poly.pdbx_strand_id
1 'polypeptide(L)'
;MKLLRKIFLRAFNRNQILILQQATNGFVSMNALIEFLSWKFGVPKSTLKLNSRILRDLHLIEFGKGQKVCLTQIGKFIVNTLQMCDNSFFFRKVIK
;
A
#
# COMPACT_ATOMS: atom_id res chain seq x y z
N MET A 1 -12.12 -3.48 -16.35
CA MET A 1 -11.33 -3.11 -15.15
C MET A 1 -12.06 -2.27 -14.10
N LYS A 2 -13.06 -1.42 -14.44
CA LYS A 2 -13.78 -0.59 -13.45
C LYS A 2 -14.46 -1.37 -12.31
N LEU A 3 -14.98 -2.57 -12.56
CA LEU A 3 -15.61 -3.42 -11.55
C LEU A 3 -14.60 -3.91 -10.50
N LEU A 4 -13.48 -4.51 -10.94
CA LEU A 4 -12.42 -4.99 -10.04
C LEU A 4 -11.86 -3.86 -9.17
N ARG A 5 -11.67 -2.66 -9.72
CA ARG A 5 -11.30 -1.47 -8.93
C ARG A 5 -12.29 -1.21 -7.79
N LYS A 6 -13.60 -1.23 -8.08
CA LYS A 6 -14.63 -1.03 -7.04
C LYS A 6 -14.59 -2.11 -5.97
N ILE A 7 -14.34 -3.37 -6.37
CA ILE A 7 -14.21 -4.49 -5.44
C ILE A 7 -12.98 -4.28 -4.54
N PHE A 8 -11.80 -4.01 -5.11
CA PHE A 8 -10.59 -3.81 -4.33
C PHE A 8 -10.66 -2.59 -3.40
N LEU A 9 -11.29 -1.48 -3.83
CA LEU A 9 -11.51 -0.32 -2.97
C LEU A 9 -12.45 -0.59 -1.78
N ARG A 10 -13.30 -1.62 -1.86
CA ARG A 10 -14.14 -2.09 -0.75
C ARG A 10 -13.43 -3.12 0.12
N ALA A 11 -12.58 -3.95 -0.49
CA ALA A 11 -11.85 -4.99 0.21
C ALA A 11 -10.66 -4.45 1.03
N PHE A 12 -10.01 -3.39 0.54
CA PHE A 12 -8.86 -2.79 1.20
C PHE A 12 -9.20 -1.48 1.89
N ASN A 13 -8.75 -1.34 3.13
CA ASN A 13 -8.85 -0.07 3.83
C ASN A 13 -7.82 0.95 3.31
N ARG A 14 -8.00 2.22 3.67
CA ARG A 14 -7.13 3.33 3.24
C ARG A 14 -5.65 3.08 3.53
N ASN A 15 -5.31 2.51 4.68
CA ASN A 15 -3.92 2.29 5.08
C ASN A 15 -3.28 1.15 4.28
N GLN A 16 -4.04 0.10 3.96
CA GLN A 16 -3.58 -0.97 3.08
C GLN A 16 -3.29 -0.45 1.67
N ILE A 17 -4.20 0.37 1.13
CA ILE A 17 -4.00 1.00 -0.18
C ILE A 17 -2.75 1.89 -0.18
N LEU A 18 -2.55 2.69 0.88
CA LEU A 18 -1.36 3.54 1.02
C LEU A 18 -0.07 2.71 1.04
N ILE A 19 -0.03 1.61 1.81
CA ILE A 19 1.13 0.71 1.87
C ILE A 19 1.41 0.10 0.48
N LEU A 20 0.39 -0.44 -0.18
CA LEU A 20 0.54 -1.06 -1.51
C LEU A 20 1.06 -0.06 -2.54
N GLN A 21 0.57 1.18 -2.53
CA GLN A 21 1.01 2.22 -3.46
C GLN A 21 2.43 2.71 -3.18
N GLN A 22 2.87 2.74 -1.93
CA GLN A 22 4.22 3.23 -1.59
C GLN A 22 5.27 2.11 -1.60
N ALA A 23 4.86 0.84 -1.53
CA ALA A 23 5.76 -0.30 -1.65
C ALA A 23 6.51 -0.34 -3.00
N THR A 24 6.02 0.35 -4.04
CA THR A 24 6.72 0.48 -5.33
C THR A 24 7.94 1.40 -5.28
N ASN A 25 8.10 2.21 -4.23
CA ASN A 25 9.12 3.26 -4.17
C ASN A 25 10.47 2.78 -3.61
N GLY A 26 10.71 1.46 -3.56
CA GLY A 26 12.04 0.90 -3.30
C GLY A 26 12.54 1.06 -1.86
N PHE A 27 11.65 1.13 -0.87
CA PHE A 27 12.03 1.26 0.54
C PHE A 27 12.91 0.10 1.01
N VAL A 28 14.01 0.45 1.70
CA VAL A 28 15.03 -0.49 2.19
C VAL A 28 14.52 -1.48 3.24
N SER A 29 13.43 -1.15 3.93
CA SER A 29 12.77 -2.05 4.88
C SER A 29 11.33 -1.63 5.14
N MET A 30 10.53 -2.54 5.69
CA MET A 30 9.16 -2.24 6.11
C MET A 30 9.11 -1.16 7.21
N ASN A 31 10.11 -1.11 8.10
CA ASN A 31 10.18 -0.06 9.11
C ASN A 31 10.42 1.31 8.47
N ALA A 32 11.28 1.40 7.45
CA ALA A 32 11.51 2.66 6.72
C ALA A 32 10.23 3.14 6.01
N LEU A 33 9.49 2.23 5.37
CA LEU A 33 8.19 2.56 4.78
C LEU A 33 7.19 3.04 5.84
N ILE A 34 7.11 2.36 6.98
CA ILE A 34 6.20 2.72 8.08
C ILE A 34 6.55 4.08 8.68
N GLU A 35 7.83 4.37 8.92
CA GLU A 35 8.30 5.68 9.37
C GLU A 35 7.87 6.78 8.41
N PHE A 36 8.15 6.58 7.12
CA PHE A 36 7.75 7.52 6.09
C PHE A 36 6.24 7.75 6.06
N LEU A 37 5.44 6.69 6.09
CA LEU A 37 3.98 6.79 6.04
C LEU A 37 3.42 7.47 7.29
N SER A 38 3.99 7.18 8.46
CA SER A 38 3.57 7.78 9.72
C SER A 38 3.88 9.27 9.75
N TRP A 39 5.09 9.66 9.35
CA TRP A 39 5.49 11.06 9.25
C TRP A 39 4.69 11.82 8.19
N LYS A 40 4.56 11.27 6.98
CA LYS A 40 3.94 11.96 5.84
C LYS A 40 2.41 12.05 5.93
N PHE A 41 1.75 11.04 6.49
CA PHE A 41 0.28 10.94 6.48
C PHE A 41 -0.34 10.93 7.88
N GLY A 42 0.45 11.07 8.95
CA GLY A 42 -0.03 11.08 10.33
C GLY A 42 -0.62 9.76 10.82
N VAL A 43 -0.39 8.65 10.11
CA VAL A 43 -0.96 7.34 10.48
C VAL A 43 -0.13 6.72 11.61
N PRO A 44 -0.75 6.19 12.69
CA PRO A 44 -0.01 5.54 13.77
C PRO A 44 0.82 4.35 13.27
N LYS A 45 2.06 4.23 13.75
CA LYS A 45 2.97 3.13 13.39
C LYS A 45 2.40 1.75 13.72
N SER A 46 1.67 1.62 14.83
CA SER A 46 0.98 0.37 15.22
C SER A 46 -0.05 -0.05 14.17
N THR A 47 -0.86 0.89 13.70
CA THR A 47 -1.84 0.69 12.62
C THR A 47 -1.15 0.27 11.33
N LEU A 48 -0.06 0.93 10.94
CA LEU A 48 0.70 0.57 9.74
C LEU A 48 1.35 -0.81 9.86
N LYS A 49 1.89 -1.16 11.04
CA LYS A 49 2.47 -2.49 11.32
C LYS A 49 1.44 -3.62 11.26
N LEU A 50 0.20 -3.37 11.69
CA LEU A 50 -0.88 -4.34 11.57
C LEU A 50 -1.26 -4.54 10.10
N ASN A 51 -1.46 -3.44 9.37
CA ASN A 51 -1.87 -3.49 7.96
C ASN A 51 -0.79 -4.11 7.07
N SER A 52 0.50 -3.84 7.33
CA SER A 52 1.60 -4.48 6.58
C SER A 52 1.68 -5.99 6.83
N ARG A 53 1.40 -6.45 8.06
CA ARG A 53 1.28 -7.89 8.35
C ARG A 53 0.13 -8.51 7.57
N ILE A 54 -1.06 -7.92 7.62
CA ILE A 54 -2.22 -8.42 6.86
C ILE A 54 -1.90 -8.51 5.36
N LEU A 55 -1.30 -7.48 4.77
CA LEU A 55 -0.94 -7.49 3.35
C LEU A 55 0.10 -8.55 2.98
N ARG A 56 1.05 -8.83 3.89
CA ARG A 56 2.03 -9.89 3.72
C ARG A 56 1.38 -11.27 3.82
N ASP A 57 0.51 -11.45 4.80
CA ASP A 57 -0.18 -12.72 5.04
C ASP A 57 -1.13 -13.04 3.86
N LEU A 58 -1.66 -12.01 3.18
CA LEU A 58 -2.37 -12.11 1.91
C LEU A 58 -1.47 -12.26 0.66
N HIS A 59 -0.14 -12.37 0.84
CA HIS A 59 0.83 -12.48 -0.26
C HIS A 59 0.79 -11.33 -1.27
N LEU A 60 0.42 -10.12 -0.84
CA LEU A 60 0.42 -8.93 -1.69
C LEU A 60 1.75 -8.18 -1.66
N ILE A 61 2.45 -8.27 -0.52
CA ILE A 61 3.77 -7.71 -0.32
C ILE A 61 4.71 -8.72 0.33
N GLU A 62 5.99 -8.57 0.04
CA GLU A 62 7.08 -9.36 0.62
C GLU A 62 8.05 -8.43 1.35
N PHE A 63 8.45 -8.83 2.56
CA PHE A 63 9.50 -8.19 3.34
C PHE A 63 9.97 -9.10 4.49
N GLY A 64 11.19 -8.86 4.97
CA GLY A 64 11.84 -9.60 6.06
C GLY A 64 12.88 -8.73 6.77
N LYS A 65 13.60 -9.30 7.76
CA LYS A 65 14.69 -8.58 8.44
C LYS A 65 15.74 -8.13 7.42
N GLY A 66 15.92 -6.81 7.29
CA GLY A 66 16.90 -6.20 6.37
C GLY A 66 16.56 -6.32 4.89
N GLN A 67 15.37 -6.80 4.53
CA GLN A 67 14.96 -6.93 3.13
C GLN A 67 14.12 -5.73 2.68
N LYS A 68 14.30 -5.37 1.40
CA LYS A 68 13.49 -4.35 0.73
C LYS A 68 12.02 -4.77 0.73
N VAL A 69 11.14 -3.77 0.76
CA VAL A 69 9.71 -4.01 0.58
C VAL A 69 9.43 -4.16 -0.90
N CYS A 70 8.81 -5.27 -1.28
CA CYS A 70 8.45 -5.57 -2.67
C CYS A 70 6.97 -5.90 -2.80
N LEU A 71 6.37 -5.52 -3.93
CA LEU A 71 5.08 -6.07 -4.34
C LEU A 71 5.27 -7.45 -4.98
N THR A 72 4.41 -8.39 -4.63
CA THR A 72 4.27 -9.66 -5.37
C THR A 72 3.62 -9.40 -6.74
N GLN A 73 3.55 -10.41 -7.61
CA GLN A 73 2.84 -10.25 -8.89
C GLN A 73 1.36 -9.88 -8.69
N ILE A 74 0.70 -10.48 -7.70
CA ILE A 74 -0.69 -10.16 -7.35
C ILE A 74 -0.77 -8.74 -6.78
N GLY A 75 0.17 -8.35 -5.91
CA GLY A 75 0.26 -6.98 -5.40
C GLY A 75 0.37 -5.93 -6.52
N LYS A 76 1.25 -6.18 -7.50
CA LYS A 76 1.40 -5.34 -8.70
C LYS A 76 0.11 -5.24 -9.50
N PHE A 77 -0.56 -6.38 -9.74
CA PHE A 77 -1.83 -6.41 -10.46
C PHE A 77 -2.91 -5.56 -9.76
N ILE A 78 -3.02 -5.67 -8.44
CA ILE A 78 -3.98 -4.87 -7.65
C ILE A 78 -3.64 -3.39 -7.74
N VAL A 79 -2.37 -3.01 -7.52
CA VAL A 79 -1.93 -1.60 -7.60
C VAL A 79 -2.21 -1.02 -8.99
N ASN A 80 -1.86 -1.74 -10.05
CA ASN A 80 -2.15 -1.32 -11.43
C ASN A 80 -3.66 -1.16 -11.65
N THR A 81 -4.48 -2.10 -11.17
CA THR A 81 -5.95 -2.01 -11.28
C THR A 81 -6.51 -0.78 -10.56
N LEU A 82 -5.93 -0.42 -9.41
CA LEU A 82 -6.31 0.78 -8.66
C LEU A 82 -5.89 2.08 -9.36
N GLN A 83 -4.74 2.08 -10.04
CA GLN A 83 -4.16 3.25 -10.73
C GLN A 83 -4.75 3.50 -12.14
N MET A 84 -5.04 2.44 -12.90
CA MET A 84 -5.46 2.52 -14.32
C MET A 84 -6.78 3.26 -14.59
N CYS A 85 -7.54 3.63 -13.56
CA CYS A 85 -8.77 4.42 -13.74
C CYS A 85 -8.67 5.85 -13.21
N ASP A 86 -7.51 6.30 -12.72
CA ASP A 86 -7.26 7.68 -12.28
C ASP A 86 -5.91 8.17 -12.81
N ASN A 87 -5.90 8.90 -13.92
CA ASN A 87 -4.72 9.66 -14.33
C ASN A 87 -4.51 10.95 -13.51
N SER A 88 -5.38 11.27 -12.53
CA SER A 88 -5.29 12.55 -11.81
C SER A 88 -5.92 12.64 -10.40
N PHE A 89 -6.47 11.56 -9.81
CA PHE A 89 -7.45 11.74 -8.72
C PHE A 89 -7.04 11.33 -7.28
N PHE A 90 -6.02 10.49 -7.05
CA PHE A 90 -5.77 10.01 -5.67
C PHE A 90 -4.87 10.89 -4.79
N PHE A 91 -4.07 11.79 -5.36
CA PHE A 91 -3.19 12.67 -4.57
C PHE A 91 -3.93 13.77 -3.78
N ARG A 92 -5.17 14.13 -4.17
CA ARG A 92 -5.86 15.31 -3.63
C ARG A 92 -6.75 15.05 -2.41
N LYS A 93 -7.11 13.80 -2.09
CA LYS A 93 -8.08 13.52 -1.00
C LYS A 93 -7.44 12.94 0.28
N VAL A 94 -6.14 12.69 0.26
CA VAL A 94 -5.37 12.25 1.44
C VAL A 94 -4.79 13.44 2.20
N ILE A 95 -4.78 14.63 1.57
CA ILE A 95 -4.39 15.93 2.14
C ILE A 95 -5.64 16.80 2.27
N LYS A 96 -6.54 16.43 3.18
CA LYS A 96 -7.44 17.34 3.90
C LYS A 96 -7.70 16.75 5.26
#